data_AF-A0A7J6F5S7-F1
#
_entry.id   AF-A0A7J6F5S7-F1
#
_cell.length_a   1.000
_cell.length_b   1.000
_cell.length_c   1.000
_cell.angle_alpha   90.00
_cell.angle_beta   90.00
_cell.angle_gamma   90.00
#
_symmetry.space_group_name_H-M   'P 1'
#
loop_
_entity.id
_entity.type
_entity.pdbx_description
1 polymer ?
#
loop_
_entity_poly.entity_id
_entity_poly.type
_entity_poly.pdbx_seq_one_letter_code
_entity_poly.pdbx_strand_id
1 'polypeptide(L)'
;MEKKEMYSVWAIPPDEVVTRVKKLMEYLRAEFGGPQFQPHITVVRAISLSLDEALNNFRSSISQPLKAYNVTFDPITIGSGVLYLPIHPTTEFGIEDCLQAYMPHLSILYADLTEDEMKKARDRANILDDSLSSLSFPITRLALYKTDPEDKTLESWEKIFECNLEPK
;
A
#
# COMPACT_ATOMS: atom_id res chain seq x y z
N MET A 1 -13.19 -11.84 -27.28
CA MET A 1 -12.53 -10.78 -26.50
C MET A 1 -11.93 -11.43 -25.27
N GLU A 2 -10.67 -11.17 -24.96
CA GLU A 2 -10.10 -11.57 -23.68
C GLU A 2 -10.82 -10.86 -22.53
N LYS A 3 -11.04 -11.59 -21.44
CA LYS A 3 -11.65 -11.04 -20.23
C LYS A 3 -10.70 -10.01 -19.62
N LYS A 4 -11.20 -8.79 -19.40
CA LYS A 4 -10.45 -7.76 -18.66
C LYS A 4 -10.81 -7.82 -17.18
N GLU A 5 -9.80 -7.60 -16.35
CA GLU A 5 -9.90 -7.54 -14.90
C GLU A 5 -9.13 -6.31 -14.41
N MET A 6 -9.33 -5.93 -13.16
CA MET A 6 -8.69 -4.76 -12.57
C MET A 6 -7.37 -5.16 -11.93
N TYR A 7 -6.29 -4.48 -12.31
CA TYR A 7 -4.93 -4.74 -11.83
C TYR A 7 -4.30 -3.50 -11.23
N SER A 8 -3.59 -3.66 -10.12
CA SER A 8 -2.80 -2.62 -9.48
C SER A 8 -1.37 -3.08 -9.23
N VAL A 9 -0.46 -2.12 -9.07
CA VAL A 9 0.94 -2.38 -8.73
C VAL A 9 1.22 -1.84 -7.35
N TRP A 10 1.78 -2.69 -6.50
CA TRP A 10 2.07 -2.36 -5.12
C TRP A 10 3.57 -2.48 -4.83
N ALA A 11 4.09 -1.51 -4.10
CA ALA A 11 5.36 -1.64 -3.39
C ALA A 11 5.14 -2.39 -2.08
N ILE A 12 5.97 -3.40 -1.84
CA ILE A 12 5.86 -4.29 -0.68
C ILE A 12 6.96 -3.92 0.32
N PRO A 13 6.61 -3.49 1.55
CA PRO A 13 7.60 -3.23 2.59
C PRO A 13 8.44 -4.48 2.93
N PRO A 14 9.61 -4.33 3.58
CA PRO A 14 10.37 -5.46 4.12
C PRO A 14 9.53 -6.33 5.06
N ASP A 15 9.83 -7.62 5.15
CA ASP A 15 9.01 -8.58 5.91
C ASP A 15 8.88 -8.22 7.40
N GLU A 16 9.91 -7.61 7.98
CA GLU A 16 9.87 -7.09 9.36
C GLU A 16 8.87 -5.93 9.52
N VAL A 17 8.82 -5.03 8.53
CA VAL A 17 7.87 -3.90 8.50
C VAL A 17 6.46 -4.42 8.26
N VAL A 18 6.28 -5.37 7.32
CA VAL A 18 5.01 -6.05 7.08
C VAL A 18 4.49 -6.71 8.36
N THR A 19 5.34 -7.45 9.06
CA THR A 19 4.95 -8.16 10.30
C THR A 19 4.51 -7.17 11.38
N ARG A 20 5.28 -6.08 11.56
CA ARG A 20 4.98 -5.03 12.54
C ARG A 20 3.67 -4.31 12.23
N VAL A 21 3.50 -3.86 10.99
CA VAL A 21 2.28 -3.15 10.54
C VAL A 21 1.07 -4.07 10.60
N LYS A 22 1.20 -5.34 10.19
CA LYS A 22 0.12 -6.32 10.26
C LYS A 22 -0.38 -6.53 11.69
N LYS A 23 0.53 -6.60 12.67
CA LYS A 23 0.16 -6.68 14.08
C LYS A 23 -0.66 -5.46 14.52
N LEU A 24 -0.27 -4.25 14.13
CA LEU A 24 -1.06 -3.04 14.38
C LEU A 24 -2.45 -3.13 13.73
N MET A 25 -2.52 -3.52 12.46
CA MET A 25 -3.77 -3.68 11.70
C MET A 25 -4.71 -4.71 12.36
N GLU A 26 -4.18 -5.80 12.90
CA GLU A 26 -4.94 -6.82 13.62
C GLU A 26 -5.58 -6.27 14.90
N TYR A 27 -4.84 -5.49 15.70
CA TYR A 27 -5.40 -4.83 16.87
C TYR A 27 -6.48 -3.81 16.52
N LEU A 28 -6.21 -2.95 15.53
CA LEU A 28 -7.19 -1.94 15.10
C LEU A 28 -8.45 -2.60 14.56
N ARG A 29 -8.33 -3.64 13.73
CA ARG A 29 -9.48 -4.37 13.21
C ARG A 29 -10.29 -5.05 14.32
N ALA A 30 -9.63 -5.63 15.33
CA ALA A 30 -10.31 -6.26 16.44
C ALA A 30 -11.14 -5.26 17.28
N GLU A 31 -10.69 -4.00 17.37
CA GLU A 31 -11.35 -2.95 18.16
C GLU A 31 -12.38 -2.15 17.35
N PHE A 32 -12.10 -1.87 16.07
CA PHE A 32 -12.87 -0.94 15.23
C PHE A 32 -13.54 -1.61 14.00
N GLY A 33 -13.35 -2.91 13.80
CA GLY A 33 -13.88 -3.65 12.64
C GLY A 33 -13.09 -3.43 11.35
N GLY A 34 -13.68 -3.79 10.21
CA GLY A 34 -13.07 -3.65 8.88
C GLY A 34 -12.49 -4.94 8.28
N PRO A 35 -12.23 -4.97 6.97
CA PRO A 35 -11.67 -6.13 6.29
C PRO A 35 -10.20 -6.35 6.63
N GLN A 36 -9.73 -7.58 6.47
CA GLN A 36 -8.32 -7.92 6.56
C GLN A 36 -7.66 -7.76 5.18
N PHE A 37 -6.46 -7.17 5.14
CA PHE A 37 -5.65 -7.05 3.92
C PHE A 37 -4.15 -7.07 4.26
N GLN A 38 -3.30 -7.21 3.24
CA GLN A 38 -1.85 -7.20 3.43
C GLN A 38 -1.30 -5.77 3.42
N PRO A 39 -0.32 -5.43 4.27
CA PRO A 39 0.37 -4.14 4.21
C PRO A 39 1.03 -3.91 2.85
N HIS A 40 0.68 -2.82 2.17
CA HIS A 40 1.21 -2.49 0.85
C HIS A 40 1.12 -0.98 0.58
N ILE A 41 1.88 -0.52 -0.40
CA ILE A 41 1.85 0.87 -0.87
C ILE A 41 1.45 0.83 -2.33
N THR A 42 0.30 1.41 -2.68
CA THR A 42 -0.13 1.42 -4.08
C THR A 42 0.76 2.36 -4.88
N VAL A 43 1.36 1.86 -5.97
CA VAL A 43 2.19 2.64 -6.91
C VAL A 43 1.39 2.95 -8.17
N VAL A 44 0.64 1.95 -8.66
CA VAL A 44 -0.29 2.11 -9.77
C VAL A 44 -1.67 1.68 -9.28
N ARG A 45 -2.65 2.59 -9.37
CA ARG A 45 -4.05 2.32 -9.03
C ARG A 45 -4.64 1.23 -9.94
N ALA A 46 -5.78 0.68 -9.57
CA ALA A 46 -6.45 -0.35 -10.33
C ALA A 46 -6.79 0.12 -11.77
N ILE A 47 -6.32 -0.60 -12.78
CA ILE A 47 -6.55 -0.34 -14.22
C ILE A 47 -7.12 -1.61 -14.87
N SER A 48 -8.06 -1.45 -15.79
CA SER A 48 -8.70 -2.55 -16.51
C SER A 48 -7.82 -3.05 -17.67
N LEU A 49 -7.30 -4.28 -17.56
CA LEU A 49 -6.40 -4.91 -18.53
C LEU A 49 -6.77 -6.40 -18.69
N SER A 50 -6.37 -7.02 -19.81
CA SER A 50 -6.26 -8.49 -19.83
C SER A 50 -5.04 -8.93 -19.00
N LEU A 51 -5.01 -10.20 -18.59
CA LEU A 51 -3.87 -10.73 -17.82
C LEU A 51 -2.54 -10.58 -18.57
N ASP A 52 -2.55 -10.83 -19.88
CA ASP A 52 -1.36 -10.72 -20.73
C ASP A 52 -0.91 -9.26 -20.88
N GLU A 53 -1.85 -8.32 -21.07
CA GLU A 53 -1.56 -6.88 -21.05
C GLU A 53 -0.93 -6.46 -19.71
N ALA A 54 -1.50 -6.89 -18.58
CA ALA A 54 -1.00 -6.55 -17.25
C ALA A 54 0.41 -7.09 -16.99
N LEU A 55 0.67 -8.35 -17.32
CA LEU A 55 1.98 -8.99 -17.18
C LEU A 55 3.03 -8.35 -18.10
N ASN A 56 2.68 -8.07 -19.35
CA ASN A 56 3.60 -7.46 -20.31
C ASN A 56 3.95 -6.02 -19.92
N ASN A 57 2.96 -5.24 -19.48
CA ASN A 57 3.18 -3.89 -18.99
C ASN A 57 4.07 -3.90 -17.75
N PHE A 58 3.75 -4.74 -16.76
CA PHE A 58 4.55 -4.86 -15.53
C PHE A 58 5.99 -5.25 -15.84
N ARG A 59 6.21 -6.30 -16.64
CA ARG A 59 7.54 -6.78 -17.04
C ARG A 59 8.32 -5.72 -17.81
N SER A 60 7.66 -4.97 -18.69
CA SER A 60 8.28 -3.90 -19.45
C SER A 60 8.71 -2.75 -18.54
N SER A 61 7.88 -2.37 -17.56
CA SER A 61 8.21 -1.32 -16.59
C SER A 61 9.42 -1.67 -15.70
N ILE A 62 9.63 -2.95 -15.40
CA ILE A 62 10.78 -3.43 -14.62
C ILE A 62 11.95 -3.91 -15.50
N SER A 63 11.84 -3.82 -16.82
CA SER A 63 12.88 -4.30 -17.76
C SER A 63 14.12 -3.41 -17.76
N GLN A 64 13.96 -2.15 -17.37
CA GLN A 64 15.08 -1.29 -16.99
C GLN A 64 15.29 -1.40 -15.48
N PRO A 65 16.54 -1.37 -15.00
CA PRO A 65 16.85 -1.56 -13.59
C PRO A 65 16.21 -0.46 -12.73
N LEU A 66 15.04 -0.78 -12.16
CA LEU A 66 14.44 -0.01 -11.08
C LEU A 66 15.22 -0.31 -9.80
N LYS A 67 15.89 0.72 -9.29
CA LYS A 67 16.65 0.61 -8.05
C LYS A 67 15.72 0.64 -6.83
N ALA A 68 16.11 -0.10 -5.81
CA ALA A 68 15.53 0.03 -4.49
C ALA A 68 15.64 1.48 -3.98
N TYR A 69 14.65 1.92 -3.21
CA TYR A 69 14.58 3.28 -2.69
C TYR A 69 14.09 3.30 -1.26
N ASN A 70 14.45 4.35 -0.54
CA ASN A 70 14.00 4.51 0.82
C ASN A 70 12.70 5.29 0.86
N VAL A 71 11.86 4.95 1.82
CA VAL A 71 10.66 5.68 2.16
C VAL A 71 10.66 5.93 3.65
N THR A 72 9.98 7.00 4.08
CA THR A 72 9.75 7.28 5.48
C THR A 72 8.25 7.46 5.71
N PHE A 73 7.72 6.84 6.76
CA PHE A 73 6.36 7.10 7.17
C PHE A 73 6.22 8.46 7.87
N ASP A 74 5.22 9.21 7.46
CA ASP A 74 4.72 10.37 8.16
C ASP A 74 3.74 9.97 9.27
N PRO A 75 3.36 10.90 10.17
CA PRO A 75 2.34 10.64 11.18
C PRO A 75 1.03 10.11 10.60
N ILE A 76 0.41 9.19 11.33
CA ILE A 76 -0.84 8.54 10.92
C ILE A 76 -1.91 9.61 10.63
N THR A 77 -2.53 9.50 9.46
CA THR A 77 -3.51 10.45 8.96
C THR A 77 -4.83 9.76 8.67
N ILE A 78 -5.92 10.52 8.79
CA ILE A 78 -7.29 10.09 8.50
C ILE A 78 -7.67 10.62 7.13
N GLY A 79 -8.18 9.74 6.27
CA GLY A 79 -8.90 10.07 5.05
C GLY A 79 -10.34 9.60 5.13
N SER A 80 -11.07 9.79 4.04
CA SER A 80 -12.47 9.35 3.96
C SER A 80 -12.57 7.82 4.10
N GLY A 81 -12.98 7.35 5.28
CA GLY A 81 -13.14 5.93 5.59
C GLY A 81 -11.84 5.11 5.69
N VAL A 82 -10.67 5.77 5.76
CA VAL A 82 -9.37 5.10 5.80
C VAL A 82 -8.42 5.75 6.79
N LEU A 83 -7.72 4.93 7.56
CA LEU A 83 -6.59 5.32 8.39
C LEU A 83 -5.32 4.83 7.70
N TYR A 84 -4.33 5.70 7.53
CA TYR A 84 -3.11 5.37 6.78
C TYR A 84 -1.87 6.09 7.31
N LEU A 85 -0.72 5.54 6.97
CA LEU A 85 0.60 6.14 7.11
C LEU A 85 0.97 6.79 5.78
N PRO A 86 0.96 8.12 5.65
CA PRO A 86 1.48 8.78 4.47
C PRO A 86 2.96 8.47 4.33
N ILE A 87 3.46 8.53 3.09
CA ILE A 87 4.85 8.28 2.78
C ILE A 87 5.46 9.53 2.20
N HIS A 88 6.57 9.93 2.79
CA HIS A 88 7.49 10.85 2.16
C HIS A 88 8.50 10.03 1.34
N PRO A 89 8.48 10.11 0.01
CA PRO A 89 9.60 9.60 -0.78
C PRO A 89 10.84 10.37 -0.36
N THR A 90 11.96 9.71 -0.09
CA THR A 90 13.24 10.43 -0.16
C THR A 90 13.38 10.93 -1.60
N THR A 91 13.87 12.16 -1.80
CA THR A 91 13.99 12.95 -3.05
C THR A 91 14.71 12.28 -4.24
N GLU A 92 14.89 10.98 -4.21
CA GLU A 92 15.65 10.16 -5.13
C GLU A 92 14.80 9.59 -6.28
N PHE A 93 13.48 9.79 -6.23
CA PHE A 93 12.55 9.30 -7.24
C PHE A 93 12.01 10.49 -8.03
N GLY A 94 12.53 10.71 -9.24
CA GLY A 94 12.08 11.73 -10.21
C GLY A 94 10.66 11.53 -10.75
N ILE A 95 9.78 10.99 -9.93
CA ILE A 95 8.32 10.90 -10.07
C ILE A 95 7.64 12.01 -9.25
N GLU A 96 8.37 13.02 -8.77
CA GLU A 96 7.83 14.17 -8.03
C GLU A 96 6.62 14.78 -8.74
N ASP A 97 6.67 14.92 -10.06
CA ASP A 97 5.55 15.41 -10.88
C ASP A 97 4.38 14.41 -10.99
N CYS A 98 4.64 13.10 -10.93
CA CYS A 98 3.58 12.07 -10.90
C CYS A 98 2.94 11.94 -9.51
N LEU A 99 3.70 12.23 -8.45
CA LEU A 99 3.26 12.17 -7.05
C LEU A 99 2.52 13.45 -6.59
N GLN A 100 2.69 14.58 -7.28
CA GLN A 100 1.88 15.78 -7.01
C GLN A 100 0.36 15.55 -7.15
N ALA A 101 -0.06 14.53 -7.92
CA ALA A 101 -1.47 14.12 -8.05
C ALA A 101 -1.84 12.89 -7.17
N TYR A 102 -0.88 12.25 -6.53
CA TYR A 102 -1.08 11.00 -5.80
C TYR A 102 -0.25 10.97 -4.52
N MET A 103 -0.91 11.03 -3.36
CA MET A 103 -0.27 10.88 -2.05
C MET A 103 0.03 9.40 -1.78
N PRO A 104 1.30 8.95 -1.83
CA PRO A 104 1.64 7.58 -1.51
C PRO A 104 1.41 7.34 -0.02
N HIS A 105 0.80 6.21 0.32
CA HIS A 105 0.50 5.85 1.70
C HIS A 105 0.36 4.34 1.85
N LEU A 106 0.48 3.88 3.09
CA LEU A 106 0.12 2.53 3.51
C LEU A 106 -1.13 2.60 4.38
N SER A 107 -2.23 2.00 3.90
CA SER A 107 -3.47 1.88 4.66
C SER A 107 -3.30 0.91 5.83
N ILE A 108 -3.80 1.28 7.00
CA ILE A 108 -3.78 0.43 8.22
C ILE A 108 -5.18 0.07 8.73
N LEU A 109 -6.23 0.77 8.29
CA LEU A 109 -7.62 0.43 8.58
C LEU A 109 -8.55 0.96 7.47
N TYR A 110 -9.44 0.09 6.97
CA TYR A 110 -10.63 0.50 6.24
C TYR A 110 -11.83 0.20 7.13
N ALA A 111 -12.61 1.22 7.46
CA ALA A 111 -13.79 1.04 8.30
C ALA A 111 -14.80 2.16 8.07
N ASP A 112 -16.09 1.81 8.16
CA ASP A 112 -17.19 2.76 8.08
C ASP A 112 -17.45 3.33 9.48
N LEU A 113 -16.58 4.27 9.87
CA LEU A 113 -16.57 4.89 11.20
C LEU A 113 -16.89 6.38 11.09
N THR A 114 -17.49 6.92 12.14
CA THR A 114 -17.64 8.37 12.29
C THR A 114 -16.27 9.06 12.41
N GLU A 115 -16.19 10.37 12.15
CA GLU A 115 -14.94 11.12 12.30
C GLU A 115 -14.32 10.99 13.70
N ASP A 116 -15.15 10.97 14.74
CA ASP A 116 -14.67 10.85 16.12
C ASP A 116 -14.19 9.43 16.45
N GLU A 117 -14.78 8.40 15.85
CA GLU A 117 -14.27 7.02 15.93
C GLU A 117 -12.96 6.87 15.15
N MET A 118 -12.83 7.52 13.99
CA MET A 118 -11.56 7.55 13.25
C MET A 118 -10.44 8.23 14.05
N LYS A 119 -10.74 9.31 14.78
CA LYS A 119 -9.79 9.95 15.70
C LYS A 119 -9.38 8.99 16.81
N LYS A 120 -10.33 8.28 17.43
CA LYS A 120 -10.04 7.26 18.45
C LYS A 120 -9.17 6.13 17.89
N ALA A 121 -9.45 5.65 16.68
CA ALA A 121 -8.65 4.62 16.02
C ALA A 121 -7.21 5.09 15.76
N ARG A 122 -7.03 6.34 15.32
CA ARG A 122 -5.71 6.96 15.16
C ARG A 122 -4.96 7.06 16.49
N ASP A 123 -5.61 7.58 17.53
CA ASP A 123 -5.00 7.75 18.84
C ASP A 123 -4.62 6.38 19.44
N ARG A 124 -5.46 5.37 19.23
CA ARG A 124 -5.18 3.98 19.59
C ARG A 124 -3.98 3.43 18.84
N ALA A 125 -3.87 3.70 17.54
CA ALA A 125 -2.72 3.28 16.74
C ALA A 125 -1.40 3.87 17.27
N ASN A 126 -1.40 5.16 17.62
CA ASN A 126 -0.23 5.83 18.21
C ASN A 126 0.12 5.27 19.61
N ILE A 127 -0.86 4.87 20.42
CA ILE A 127 -0.60 4.22 21.71
C ILE A 127 0.04 2.83 21.53
N LEU A 128 -0.39 2.10 20.51
CA LEU A 128 0.11 0.75 20.22
C LEU A 128 1.52 0.78 19.62
N ASP A 129 1.81 1.77 18.77
CA ASP A 129 3.10 1.91 18.11
C ASP A 129 3.33 3.34 17.58
N ASP A 130 3.79 4.25 18.44
CA ASP A 130 4.10 5.65 18.07
C ASP A 130 5.31 5.76 17.13
N SER A 131 6.29 4.86 17.29
CA SER A 131 7.53 4.85 16.51
C SER A 131 7.39 4.30 15.09
N LEU A 132 6.20 3.87 14.66
CA LEU A 132 5.91 3.65 13.24
C LEU A 132 5.94 4.97 12.47
N SER A 133 5.47 6.06 13.09
CA SER A 133 5.72 7.40 12.55
C SER A 133 7.23 7.64 12.57
N SER A 134 7.79 8.18 11.49
CA SER A 134 9.24 8.32 11.24
C SER A 134 10.03 7.05 10.93
N LEU A 135 9.39 5.87 10.83
CA LEU A 135 10.10 4.66 10.41
C LEU A 135 10.55 4.81 8.93
N SER A 136 11.85 4.74 8.71
CA SER A 136 12.46 4.69 7.38
C SER A 136 12.88 3.27 7.02
N PHE A 137 12.61 2.84 5.79
CA PHE A 137 12.96 1.50 5.30
C PHE A 137 13.11 1.47 3.77
N PRO A 138 13.85 0.50 3.21
CA PRO A 138 13.97 0.33 1.78
C PRO A 138 12.76 -0.41 1.20
N ILE A 139 12.27 0.06 0.06
CA ILE A 139 11.43 -0.69 -0.86
C ILE A 139 12.34 -1.45 -1.81
N THR A 140 12.24 -2.78 -1.75
CA THR A 140 13.03 -3.70 -2.58
C THR A 140 12.16 -4.59 -3.46
N ARG A 141 10.83 -4.48 -3.37
CA ARG A 141 9.90 -5.38 -4.05
C ARG A 141 8.70 -4.62 -4.61
N LEU A 142 8.33 -4.99 -5.84
CA LEU A 142 7.06 -4.61 -6.46
C LEU A 142 6.27 -5.87 -6.77
N ALA A 143 4.95 -5.76 -6.70
CA ALA A 143 4.04 -6.85 -7.00
C ALA A 143 2.86 -6.37 -7.84
N LEU A 144 2.49 -7.18 -8.82
CA LEU A 144 1.26 -7.05 -9.59
C LEU A 144 0.15 -7.78 -8.84
N TYR A 145 -0.94 -7.07 -8.57
CA TYR A 145 -2.13 -7.63 -7.96
C TYR A 145 -3.32 -7.50 -8.90
N LYS A 146 -4.18 -8.52 -8.88
CA LYS A 146 -5.55 -8.41 -9.31
C LYS A 146 -6.35 -7.87 -8.13
N THR A 147 -7.06 -6.77 -8.34
CA THR A 147 -7.76 -6.04 -7.29
C THR A 147 -9.10 -5.57 -7.79
N ASP A 148 -10.20 -6.14 -7.29
CA ASP A 148 -11.54 -5.62 -7.55
C ASP A 148 -11.82 -4.45 -6.60
N PRO A 149 -11.93 -3.20 -7.09
CA PRO A 149 -12.21 -2.05 -6.24
C PRO A 149 -13.63 -2.04 -5.66
N GLU A 150 -14.56 -2.83 -6.22
CA GLU A 150 -15.94 -2.92 -5.72
C GLU A 150 -16.07 -3.97 -4.59
N ASP A 151 -15.10 -4.87 -4.46
CA ASP A 151 -15.06 -5.85 -3.38
C ASP A 151 -14.60 -5.22 -2.07
N LYS A 152 -15.57 -4.85 -1.23
CA LYS A 152 -15.32 -4.29 0.10
C LYS A 152 -14.79 -5.30 1.13
N THR A 153 -14.87 -6.60 0.84
CA THR A 153 -14.30 -7.65 1.72
C THR A 153 -12.79 -7.76 1.54
N LEU A 154 -12.28 -7.33 0.38
CA LEU A 154 -10.88 -7.44 -0.05
C LEU A 154 -10.40 -8.89 -0.22
N GLU A 155 -11.29 -9.88 -0.19
CA GLU A 155 -10.96 -11.31 -0.31
C GLU A 155 -10.65 -11.73 -1.76
N SER A 156 -11.15 -10.98 -2.74
CA SER A 156 -10.86 -11.21 -4.16
C SER A 156 -9.47 -10.71 -4.59
N TRP A 157 -8.75 -10.00 -3.72
CA TRP A 157 -7.48 -9.40 -4.05
C TRP A 157 -6.37 -10.45 -4.04
N GLU A 158 -5.73 -10.63 -5.20
CA GLU A 158 -4.81 -11.74 -5.44
C GLU A 158 -3.47 -11.23 -5.98
N LYS A 159 -2.37 -11.70 -5.39
CA LYS A 159 -1.02 -11.44 -5.92
C LYS A 159 -0.78 -12.32 -7.14
N ILE A 160 -0.50 -11.70 -8.28
CA ILE A 160 -0.28 -12.38 -9.56
C ILE A 160 1.22 -12.60 -9.81
N PHE A 161 2.03 -11.59 -9.50
CA PHE A 161 3.46 -11.61 -9.75
C PHE A 161 4.21 -10.71 -8.76
N GLU A 162 5.46 -11.03 -8.45
CA GLU A 162 6.34 -10.24 -7.60
C GLU A 162 7.76 -10.25 -8.17
N CYS A 163 8.46 -9.13 -8.07
CA CYS A 163 9.86 -9.01 -8.43
C CYS A 163 10.65 -8.22 -7.39
N ASN A 164 11.96 -8.50 -7.33
CA ASN A 164 12.91 -7.68 -6.59
C ASN A 164 13.39 -6.52 -7.45
N LEU A 165 13.60 -5.39 -6.81
CA LEU A 165 14.29 -4.23 -7.34
C LEU A 165 15.81 -4.43 -7.21
N GLU A 166 16.58 -3.76 -8.06
CA GLU A 166 18.04 -3.83 -7.95
C GLU A 166 18.52 -3.17 -6.66
N PRO A 167 19.53 -3.73 -5.99
CA PRO A 167 20.22 -3.04 -4.90
C PRO A 167 20.70 -1.66 -5.35
N LYS A 168 20.76 -0.71 -4.41
CA LYS A 168 21.38 0.59 -4.68
C LYS A 168 22.87 0.45 -4.96
#